data_AF-A0A1Q3CRI1-F1
#
_entry.id   AF-A0A1Q3CRI1-F1
#
_cell.length_a   1.000
_cell.length_b   1.000
_cell.length_c   1.000
_cell.angle_alpha   90.00
_cell.angle_beta   90.00
_cell.angle_gamma   90.00
#
_symmetry.space_group_name_H-M   'P 1'
#
loop_
_entity.id
_entity.type
_entity.pdbx_description
1 polymer ?
#
loop_
_entity_poly.entity_id
_entity_poly.type
_entity_poly.pdbx_seq_one_letter_code
_entity_poly.pdbx_strand_id
1 'polypeptide(L)'
;SCEDGVLKISKGAILFMKGLKVGSLYKLQGSTVIGSVTVSSSVSDSDGTKLWHMRLGRISERGMHNLSKRGLLGVTTKKLDFCEHCIYGKYKRVSFSTTIHKTKGILDYIYSDLWSPSSVP
;
A
#
# COMPACT_ATOMS: atom_id res chain seq x y z
N SER A 1 24.96 -4.08 16.62
CA SER A 1 25.97 -3.06 16.98
C SER A 1 26.31 -2.23 15.76
N CYS A 2 26.77 -0.98 15.96
CA CYS A 2 27.28 -0.14 14.88
C CYS A 2 28.67 0.36 15.30
N GLU A 3 29.70 -0.15 14.65
CA GLU A 3 31.11 0.16 14.94
C GLU A 3 31.84 0.40 13.63
N ASP A 4 32.72 1.40 13.58
CA ASP A 4 33.56 1.73 12.42
C ASP A 4 32.80 1.85 11.09
N GLY A 5 31.60 2.43 11.12
CA GLY A 5 30.75 2.57 9.93
C GLY A 5 30.13 1.26 9.45
N VAL A 6 30.15 0.20 10.26
CA VAL A 6 29.54 -1.09 9.94
C VAL A 6 28.35 -1.34 10.87
N LEU A 7 27.15 -1.43 10.29
CA LEU A 7 25.94 -1.87 10.97
C LEU A 7 25.88 -3.40 10.98
N LYS A 8 25.76 -4.00 12.16
CA LYS A 8 25.53 -5.44 12.34
C LYS A 8 24.22 -5.67 13.10
N ILE A 9 23.32 -6.45 12.52
CA ILE A 9 22.07 -6.89 13.14
C ILE A 9 22.20 -8.39 13.43
N SER A 10 22.19 -8.77 14.70
CA SER A 10 22.34 -10.16 15.15
C SER A 10 21.31 -10.53 16.21
N LYS A 11 21.00 -11.82 16.31
CA LYS A 11 20.22 -12.41 17.41
C LYS A 11 21.00 -13.62 17.93
N GLY A 12 21.53 -13.52 19.15
CA GLY A 12 22.47 -14.52 19.66
C GLY A 12 23.75 -14.58 18.81
N ALA A 13 24.19 -15.79 18.47
CA ALA A 13 25.36 -16.03 17.62
C ALA A 13 25.09 -15.84 16.11
N ILE A 14 23.83 -15.58 15.71
CA ILE A 14 23.43 -15.49 14.31
C ILE A 14 23.46 -14.02 13.84
N LEU A 15 24.22 -13.74 12.78
CA LEU A 15 24.23 -12.45 12.08
C LEU A 15 23.15 -12.46 10.98
N PHE A 16 22.13 -11.61 11.11
CA PHE A 16 21.05 -11.47 10.13
C PHE A 16 21.42 -10.53 8.99
N MET A 17 22.14 -9.46 9.32
CA MET A 17 22.43 -8.41 8.36
C MET A 17 23.72 -7.70 8.72
N LYS A 18 24.50 -7.38 7.69
CA LYS A 18 25.65 -6.50 7.77
C LYS A 18 25.47 -5.37 6.76
N GLY A 19 25.72 -4.12 7.15
CA GLY A 19 25.65 -2.96 6.28
C GLY A 19 26.89 -2.08 6.44
N LEU A 20 27.44 -1.59 5.34
CA LEU A 20 28.56 -0.65 5.30
C LEU A 20 28.04 0.77 5.06
N LYS A 21 28.46 1.73 5.87
CA LYS A 21 28.09 3.14 5.71
C LYS A 21 28.77 3.72 4.48
N VAL A 22 27.96 4.23 3.56
CA VAL A 22 28.38 4.98 2.37
C VAL A 22 27.63 6.30 2.39
N GLY A 23 28.32 7.39 2.73
CA GLY A 23 27.69 8.68 3.01
C GLY A 23 26.77 8.63 4.23
N SER A 24 25.49 8.98 4.06
CA SER A 24 24.45 8.90 5.10
C SER A 24 23.66 7.59 5.10
N LEU A 25 23.93 6.67 4.17
CA LEU A 25 23.19 5.41 4.00
C LEU A 25 24.05 4.20 4.35
N TYR A 26 23.42 3.08 4.73
CA TYR A 26 24.09 1.79 4.90
C TYR A 26 23.80 0.87 3.71
N LYS A 27 24.85 0.49 2.97
CA LYS A 27 24.78 -0.50 1.89
C LYS A 27 24.88 -1.90 2.48
N LEU A 28 23.84 -2.70 2.28
CA LEU A 28 23.76 -4.07 2.78
C LEU A 28 24.85 -4.94 2.10
N GLN A 29 25.69 -5.58 2.91
CA GLN A 29 26.77 -6.45 2.49
C GLN A 29 26.35 -7.91 2.74
N GLY A 30 25.87 -8.58 1.70
CA GLY A 30 25.50 -10.00 1.74
C GLY A 30 24.88 -10.46 0.43
N SER A 31 24.89 -11.77 0.20
CA SER A 31 24.03 -12.40 -0.80
C SER A 31 22.71 -12.78 -0.13
N THR A 32 21.59 -12.46 -0.79
CA THR A 32 20.30 -13.01 -0.37
C THR A 32 20.34 -14.50 -0.65
N VAL A 33 20.43 -15.32 0.40
CA VAL A 33 20.05 -16.73 0.27
C VAL A 33 18.56 -16.72 0.03
N ILE A 34 18.16 -16.90 -1.23
CA ILE A 34 16.77 -17.19 -1.59
C ILE A 34 16.53 -18.62 -1.13
N GLY A 35 16.44 -18.82 0.18
CA GLY A 35 15.71 -19.96 0.70
C GLY A 35 14.29 -19.82 0.18
N SER A 36 13.71 -20.91 -0.32
CA SER A 36 12.27 -20.97 -0.60
C SER A 36 11.53 -20.66 0.70
N VAL A 37 11.31 -19.37 0.98
CA VAL A 37 10.36 -18.94 1.98
C VAL A 37 9.03 -19.21 1.31
N THR A 38 8.53 -20.42 1.50
CA THR A 38 7.11 -20.69 1.33
C THR A 38 6.42 -19.80 2.34
N VAL A 39 6.12 -18.57 1.92
CA VAL A 39 5.10 -17.78 2.57
C VAL A 39 3.89 -18.69 2.50
N SER A 40 3.46 -19.21 3.64
CA SER A 40 2.23 -19.98 3.76
C SER A 40 1.07 -19.01 3.58
N SER A 41 0.96 -18.44 2.38
CA SER A 41 -0.26 -17.86 1.90
C SER A 41 -1.08 -19.06 1.47
N SER A 42 -2.12 -19.38 2.23
CA SER A 42 -3.14 -20.40 1.97
C SER A 42 -3.95 -20.17 0.69
N VAL A 43 -3.39 -19.46 -0.29
CA VAL A 43 -3.88 -19.45 -1.66
C VAL A 43 -3.19 -20.61 -2.34
N SER A 44 -3.99 -21.65 -2.59
CA SER A 44 -3.80 -22.59 -3.67
C SER A 44 -3.12 -21.94 -4.88
N ASP A 45 -2.48 -22.77 -5.70
CA ASP A 45 -1.80 -22.52 -6.99
C ASP A 45 -2.63 -21.75 -8.06
N SER A 46 -3.72 -21.12 -7.66
CA SER A 46 -4.69 -20.37 -8.44
C SER A 46 -4.32 -18.87 -8.50
N ASP A 47 -3.79 -18.53 -9.68
CA ASP A 47 -3.70 -17.21 -10.32
C ASP A 47 -2.65 -16.21 -9.78
N GLY A 48 -1.49 -16.25 -10.45
CA GLY A 48 -0.52 -15.15 -10.45
C GLY A 48 -1.18 -13.78 -10.69
N THR A 49 -2.27 -13.72 -11.45
CA THR A 49 -3.09 -12.50 -11.61
C THR A 49 -3.56 -11.95 -10.25
N LYS A 50 -4.14 -12.79 -9.39
CA LYS A 50 -4.65 -12.40 -8.07
C LYS A 50 -3.51 -11.98 -7.13
N LEU A 51 -2.38 -12.68 -7.20
CA LEU A 51 -1.19 -12.33 -6.43
C LEU A 51 -0.64 -10.95 -6.82
N TRP A 52 -0.46 -10.70 -8.12
CA TRP A 52 0.03 -9.43 -8.62
C TRP A 52 -0.96 -8.28 -8.41
N HIS A 53 -2.27 -8.57 -8.48
CA HIS A 53 -3.31 -7.63 -8.07
C HIS A 53 -3.09 -7.16 -6.63
N MET A 54 -2.87 -8.08 -5.67
CA MET A 54 -2.61 -7.71 -4.28
C MET A 54 -1.29 -6.95 -4.10
N ARG A 55 -0.20 -7.42 -4.73
CA ARG A 55 1.14 -6.80 -4.62
C ARG A 55 1.19 -5.37 -5.17
N LEU A 56 0.42 -5.07 -6.22
CA LEU A 56 0.37 -3.76 -6.88
C LEU A 56 -0.69 -2.83 -6.31
N GLY A 57 -1.10 -3.01 -5.05
CA GLY A 57 -2.08 -2.14 -4.41
C GLY A 57 -3.50 -2.31 -4.96
N ARG A 58 -3.88 -3.56 -5.24
CA ARG A 58 -5.22 -3.94 -5.72
C ARG A 58 -5.61 -3.21 -7.01
N ILE A 59 -4.68 -3.14 -7.96
CA ILE A 59 -4.88 -2.45 -9.25
C ILE A 59 -6.04 -3.07 -10.07
N SER A 60 -6.69 -2.28 -10.91
CA SER A 60 -7.78 -2.78 -11.77
C SER A 60 -7.28 -3.79 -12.82
N GLU A 61 -8.18 -4.62 -13.33
CA GLU A 61 -7.89 -5.56 -14.42
C GLU A 61 -7.30 -4.86 -15.65
N ARG A 62 -7.85 -3.69 -16.01
CA ARG A 62 -7.29 -2.85 -17.08
C ARG A 62 -5.85 -2.42 -16.79
N GLY A 63 -5.54 -2.06 -15.55
CA GLY A 63 -4.19 -1.71 -15.13
C GLY A 63 -3.24 -2.91 -15.24
N MET A 64 -3.68 -4.08 -14.83
CA MET A 64 -2.91 -5.33 -15.00
C MET A 64 -2.64 -5.63 -16.46
N HIS A 65 -3.64 -5.55 -17.33
CA HIS A 65 -3.47 -5.77 -18.77
C HIS A 65 -2.43 -4.83 -19.39
N ASN A 66 -2.46 -3.55 -19.01
CA ASN A 66 -1.48 -2.57 -19.48
C ASN A 66 -0.05 -2.89 -19.02
N LEU A 67 0.14 -3.37 -17.79
CA LEU A 67 1.46 -3.77 -17.29
C LEU A 67 1.95 -5.05 -17.97
N SER A 68 1.05 -6.00 -18.22
CA SER A 68 1.34 -7.24 -18.95
C SER A 68 1.76 -6.97 -20.39
N LYS A 69 1.04 -6.08 -21.10
CA LYS A 69 1.42 -5.63 -22.45
C LYS A 69 2.81 -5.00 -22.53
N ARG A 70 3.26 -4.37 -21.44
CA ARG A 70 4.59 -3.76 -21.34
C ARG A 70 5.68 -4.75 -20.88
N GLY A 71 5.33 -6.01 -20.63
CA GLY A 71 6.26 -7.02 -20.11
C GLY A 71 6.68 -6.78 -18.65
N LEU A 72 5.97 -5.93 -17.91
CA LEU A 72 6.30 -5.60 -16.52
C LEU A 72 5.73 -6.61 -15.50
N LEU A 73 4.83 -7.47 -15.97
CA LEU A 73 4.29 -8.59 -15.20
C LEU A 73 4.86 -9.88 -15.79
N GLY A 74 5.60 -10.65 -15.00
CA GLY A 74 6.07 -11.99 -15.36
C GLY A 74 4.96 -13.06 -15.36
N VAL A 75 3.70 -12.64 -15.47
CA VAL A 75 2.52 -13.52 -15.46
C VAL A 75 1.56 -13.13 -16.58
N THR A 76 0.92 -14.13 -17.17
CA THR A 76 -0.21 -13.94 -18.07
C THR A 76 -1.40 -13.42 -17.27
N THR A 77 -1.90 -12.24 -17.66
CA THR A 77 -3.05 -11.63 -17.00
C THR A 77 -4.32 -12.37 -17.41
N LYS A 78 -4.98 -12.98 -16.44
CA LYS A 78 -6.31 -13.57 -16.60
C LYS A 78 -7.37 -12.61 -16.08
N LYS A 79 -8.63 -12.97 -16.29
CA LYS A 79 -9.77 -12.26 -15.72
C LYS A 79 -9.61 -12.22 -14.19
N LEU A 80 -9.78 -11.04 -13.61
CA LEU A 80 -9.70 -10.87 -12.16
C LEU A 80 -11.03 -11.30 -11.53
N ASP A 81 -10.97 -12.19 -10.56
CA ASP A 81 -12.13 -12.54 -9.75
C ASP A 81 -12.61 -11.38 -8.87
N PHE A 82 -13.81 -11.53 -8.34
CA PHE A 82 -14.39 -10.60 -7.39
C PHE A 82 -13.48 -10.38 -6.17
N CYS A 83 -13.27 -9.12 -5.80
CA CYS A 83 -12.43 -8.72 -4.68
C CYS A 83 -13.19 -7.73 -3.79
N GLU A 84 -13.69 -8.21 -2.65
CA GLU A 84 -14.44 -7.41 -1.67
C GLU A 84 -13.68 -6.17 -1.24
N HIS A 85 -12.39 -6.32 -0.95
CA HIS A 85 -11.57 -5.20 -0.51
C HIS A 85 -11.38 -4.10 -1.57
N CYS A 86 -11.46 -4.44 -2.87
CA CYS A 86 -11.48 -3.44 -3.93
C CYS A 86 -12.76 -2.64 -3.91
N ILE A 87 -13.89 -3.31 -3.67
CA ILE A 87 -15.19 -2.64 -3.57
C ILE A 87 -15.16 -1.70 -2.37
N TYR A 88 -14.95 -2.21 -1.16
CA TYR A 88 -14.97 -1.36 0.04
C TYR A 88 -13.89 -0.27 0.04
N GLY A 89 -12.72 -0.53 -0.56
CA GLY A 89 -11.60 0.40 -0.57
C GLY A 89 -11.62 1.44 -1.71
N LYS A 90 -12.22 1.12 -2.86
CA LYS A 90 -12.23 2.00 -4.06
C LYS A 90 -13.64 2.44 -4.47
N TYR A 91 -14.67 2.05 -3.72
CA TYR A 91 -16.03 2.51 -3.97
C TYR A 91 -16.10 4.04 -3.83
N LYS A 92 -16.56 4.69 -4.89
CA LYS A 92 -16.85 6.12 -4.86
C LYS A 92 -18.10 6.33 -4.02
N ARG A 93 -17.98 7.06 -2.91
CA ARG A 93 -19.15 7.52 -2.15
C ARG A 93 -20.07 8.29 -3.09
N VAL A 94 -21.37 7.98 -3.02
CA VAL A 94 -22.40 8.72 -3.74
C VAL A 94 -22.32 10.18 -3.32
N SER A 95 -22.33 11.09 -4.28
CA SER A 95 -22.37 12.52 -4.00
C SER A 95 -23.72 12.85 -3.36
N PHE A 96 -23.70 13.59 -2.26
CA PHE A 96 -24.91 14.24 -1.77
C PHE A 96 -25.43 15.21 -2.84
N SER A 97 -26.75 15.29 -2.98
CA SER A 97 -27.35 16.34 -3.80
C SER A 97 -26.98 17.69 -3.21
N THR A 98 -26.62 18.64 -4.07
CA THR A 98 -26.33 20.01 -3.63
C THR A 98 -27.64 20.65 -3.15
N THR A 99 -27.89 20.64 -1.85
CA THR A 99 -29.00 21.39 -1.26
C THR A 99 -28.63 22.86 -1.20
N ILE A 100 -29.32 23.69 -1.97
CA ILE A 100 -29.16 25.14 -1.91
C ILE A 100 -30.07 25.66 -0.79
N HIS A 101 -29.49 26.04 0.34
CA HIS A 101 -30.21 26.69 1.43
C HIS A 101 -30.34 28.19 1.14
N LYS A 102 -31.46 28.61 0.55
CA LYS A 102 -31.83 30.02 0.36
C LYS A 102 -32.98 30.38 1.30
N THR A 103 -32.79 31.39 2.14
CA THR A 103 -33.83 31.96 2.98
C THR A 103 -34.40 33.24 2.39
N LYS A 104 -35.63 33.60 2.77
CA LYS A 104 -36.31 34.82 2.31
C LYS A 104 -36.42 35.88 3.41
N GLY A 105 -36.51 35.45 4.67
CA GLY A 105 -36.62 36.31 5.85
C GLY A 105 -35.32 36.45 6.64
N ILE A 106 -35.32 37.44 7.54
CA ILE A 106 -34.25 37.68 8.51
C ILE A 106 -34.33 36.57 9.57
N LEU A 107 -33.21 35.90 9.86
CA LEU A 107 -33.07 34.80 10.84
C LEU A 107 -33.79 33.47 10.49
N ASP A 108 -34.25 33.28 9.26
CA ASP A 108 -34.88 32.02 8.80
C ASP A 108 -33.95 30.79 8.84
N TYR A 109 -32.62 31.00 8.87
CA TYR A 109 -31.63 29.91 8.90
C TYR A 109 -30.38 30.36 9.64
N ILE A 110 -30.03 29.62 10.70
CA ILE A 110 -28.85 29.87 11.52
C ILE A 110 -27.93 28.67 11.37
N TYR A 111 -26.70 28.92 10.90
CA TYR A 111 -25.64 27.92 10.83
C TYR A 111 -24.74 28.07 12.06
N SER A 112 -24.60 26.99 12.83
CA SER A 112 -23.67 26.92 13.96
C SER A 112 -22.66 25.80 13.69
N ASP A 113 -21.37 26.11 13.79
CA ASP A 113 -20.29 25.15 13.65
C ASP A 113 -19.40 25.19 14.90
N LEU A 114 -18.88 24.03 15.31
CA LEU A 114 -18.00 23.90 16.46
C LEU A 114 -16.58 23.61 15.96
N TRP A 115 -15.70 24.60 16.10
CA TRP A 115 -14.29 24.38 15.83
C TRP A 115 -13.64 23.65 17.02
N SER A 116 -12.96 22.54 16.74
CA SER A 116 -12.17 21.83 17.76
C SER A 116 -10.91 22.64 18.12
N PRO A 117 -10.35 22.50 19.34
CA PRO A 117 -9.21 23.31 19.78
C PRO A 117 -8.04 23.19 18.80
N SER A 118 -7.58 24.32 18.25
CA SER A 118 -6.35 24.36 17.46
C SER A 118 -5.15 24.19 18.38
N SER A 119 -4.15 23.39 17.99
CA SER A 119 -2.87 23.35 18.70
C SER A 119 -2.27 24.75 18.78
N VAL A 120 -1.99 25.17 20.01
CA VAL A 120 -1.29 26.42 20.32
C VAL A 120 0.22 26.14 20.24
N PRO A 121 1.03 26.99 19.58
CA PRO A 121 2.49 26.84 19.54
C PRO A 121 3.16 26.96 20.91
#